data_AF-A0A1Y3KJQ9-F1
#
_entry.id   AF-A0A1Y3KJQ9-F1
#
_cell.length_a   1.000
_cell.length_b   1.000
_cell.length_c   1.000
_cell.angle_alpha   90.00
_cell.angle_beta   90.00
_cell.angle_gamma   90.00
#
_symmetry.space_group_name_H-M   'P 1'
#
loop_
_entity.id
_entity.type
_entity.pdbx_description
1 polymer ?
#
loop_
_entity_poly.entity_id
_entity_poly.type
_entity_poly.pdbx_seq_one_letter_code
_entity_poly.pdbx_strand_id
1 'polypeptide(L)'
;MRLHSLLALAATGALLLPLGANAGTVPPGYLTSCVATASAQPGMTKQSAEKHCSCSVNVIEKNFSDAEIKELNSNDGVDQKLIDKATQLVTKACKPQK
;
A
#
# COMPACT_ATOMS: atom_id res chain seq x y z
N MET A 1 16.46 30.56 29.99
CA MET A 1 17.17 29.28 29.77
C MET A 1 16.17 28.28 29.22
N ARG A 2 16.31 27.89 27.94
CA ARG A 2 15.38 26.98 27.26
C ARG A 2 15.81 25.54 27.54
N LEU A 3 14.87 24.75 28.05
CA LEU A 3 15.09 23.36 28.45
C LEU A 3 15.47 22.51 27.24
N HIS A 4 16.60 21.84 27.40
CA HIS A 4 17.03 20.72 26.59
C HIS A 4 16.09 19.55 26.86
N SER A 5 15.45 19.01 25.83
CA SER A 5 15.13 17.59 25.83
C SER A 5 14.89 17.07 24.42
N LEU A 6 15.90 16.34 23.95
CA LEU A 6 15.71 15.03 23.33
C LEU A 6 14.96 15.02 21.99
N LEU A 7 15.61 15.58 20.96
CA LEU A 7 15.58 14.99 19.62
C LEU A 7 16.26 13.61 19.67
N ALA A 8 15.55 12.64 20.24
CA ALA A 8 15.92 11.24 20.28
C ALA A 8 14.67 10.44 19.92
N LEU A 9 14.34 10.43 18.63
CA LEU A 9 13.59 9.31 18.08
C LEU A 9 14.41 8.73 16.93
N ALA A 10 15.49 8.06 17.33
CA ALA A 10 16.01 6.93 16.60
C ALA A 10 14.89 5.88 16.52
N ALA A 11 14.05 5.96 15.49
CA ALA A 11 13.25 4.84 15.07
C ALA A 11 14.19 3.89 14.30
N THR A 12 14.94 3.08 15.05
CA THR A 12 15.46 1.80 14.55
C THR A 12 14.27 0.93 14.20
N GLY A 13 13.73 1.13 13.01
CA GLY A 13 12.72 0.32 12.37
C GLY A 13 13.33 -0.53 11.26
N ALA A 14 14.55 -1.04 11.45
CA ALA A 14 14.96 -2.25 10.75
C ALA A 14 14.17 -3.43 11.34
N LEU A 15 12.86 -3.44 11.10
CA LEU A 15 12.15 -4.71 10.99
C LEU A 15 12.72 -5.35 9.74
N LEU A 16 13.80 -6.10 9.93
CA LEU A 16 14.09 -7.31 9.17
C LEU A 16 12.83 -8.19 9.27
N LEU A 17 11.79 -7.84 8.51
CA LEU A 17 10.78 -8.78 8.12
C LEU A 17 11.52 -9.78 7.25
N PRO A 18 11.66 -11.04 7.66
CA PRO A 18 12.03 -12.08 6.73
C PRO A 18 10.86 -12.17 5.75
N LEU A 19 10.89 -11.36 4.68
CA LEU A 19 10.01 -11.45 3.52
C LEU A 19 10.39 -12.68 2.68
N GLY A 20 10.72 -13.77 3.36
CA GLY A 20 10.88 -15.09 2.78
C GLY A 20 9.51 -15.70 2.60
N ALA A 21 9.17 -15.95 1.33
CA ALA A 21 8.13 -16.87 0.89
C ALA A 21 6.67 -16.45 1.16
N ASN A 22 6.24 -15.36 0.52
CA ASN A 22 4.98 -15.33 -0.25
C ASN A 22 5.17 -14.30 -1.38
N ALA A 23 5.99 -14.67 -2.36
CA ALA A 23 5.97 -14.00 -3.66
C ALA A 23 4.60 -14.30 -4.28
N GLY A 24 3.75 -13.28 -4.33
CA GLY A 24 2.43 -13.33 -4.93
C GLY A 24 1.36 -12.59 -4.15
N THR A 25 1.67 -12.14 -2.92
CA THR A 25 0.70 -11.49 -2.04
C THR A 25 1.18 -10.12 -1.59
N VAL A 26 0.28 -9.13 -1.61
CA VAL A 26 0.54 -7.81 -1.00
C VAL A 26 0.97 -7.97 0.47
N PRO A 27 1.89 -7.12 0.97
CA PRO A 27 2.46 -7.30 2.29
C PRO A 27 1.38 -7.21 3.39
N PRO A 28 1.57 -7.92 4.51
CA PRO A 28 0.66 -7.85 5.64
C PRO A 28 0.56 -6.40 6.14
N GLY A 29 -0.67 -5.86 6.16
CA GLY A 29 -0.94 -4.48 6.53
C GLY A 29 -1.21 -3.52 5.36
N TYR A 30 -0.93 -3.91 4.10
CA TYR A 30 -1.28 -3.11 2.91
C TYR A 30 -2.78 -2.80 2.84
N LEU A 31 -3.62 -3.79 3.11
CA LEU A 31 -5.07 -3.62 3.15
C LEU A 31 -5.48 -2.65 4.27
N THR A 32 -4.86 -2.75 5.45
CA THR A 32 -5.13 -1.86 6.58
C THR A 32 -4.75 -0.41 6.26
N SER A 33 -3.57 -0.18 5.68
CA SER A 33 -3.12 1.17 5.29
C SER A 33 -3.96 1.72 4.14
N CYS A 34 -4.23 0.93 3.11
CA CYS A 34 -5.11 1.31 2.00
C CYS A 34 -6.50 1.70 2.50
N VAL A 35 -7.12 0.89 3.37
CA VAL A 35 -8.44 1.19 3.94
C VAL A 35 -8.38 2.43 4.81
N ALA A 36 -7.36 2.61 5.64
CA ALA A 36 -7.21 3.81 6.48
C ALA A 36 -7.10 5.08 5.62
N THR A 37 -6.29 5.06 4.56
CA THR A 37 -6.11 6.19 3.63
C THR A 37 -7.37 6.47 2.83
N ALA A 38 -8.03 5.44 2.30
CA ALA A 38 -9.27 5.57 1.54
C ALA A 38 -10.42 6.07 2.44
N SER A 39 -10.58 5.51 3.63
CA SER A 39 -11.61 5.93 4.60
C SER A 39 -11.42 7.36 5.11
N ALA A 40 -10.21 7.92 5.01
CA ALA A 40 -9.94 9.32 5.34
C ALA A 40 -10.44 10.29 4.25
N GLN A 41 -10.83 9.79 3.07
CA GLN A 41 -11.38 10.63 2.01
C GLN A 41 -12.82 11.05 2.34
N PRO A 42 -13.20 12.32 2.10
CA PRO A 42 -14.54 12.82 2.38
C PRO A 42 -15.58 12.04 1.56
N GLY A 43 -16.60 11.51 2.24
CA GLY A 43 -17.67 10.74 1.62
C GLY A 43 -17.35 9.27 1.35
N MET A 44 -16.19 8.76 1.79
CA MET A 44 -15.83 7.35 1.65
C MET A 44 -16.15 6.58 2.94
N THR A 45 -16.95 5.51 2.84
CA THR A 45 -17.21 4.63 3.98
C THR A 45 -16.10 3.60 4.13
N LYS A 46 -15.86 3.12 5.36
CA LYS A 46 -14.92 2.02 5.60
C LYS A 46 -15.22 0.80 4.72
N GLN A 47 -16.50 0.43 4.58
CA GLN A 47 -16.91 -0.70 3.74
C GLN A 47 -16.59 -0.46 2.25
N SER A 48 -16.79 0.75 1.74
CA SER A 48 -16.42 1.08 0.36
C SER A 48 -14.91 1.06 0.16
N ALA A 49 -14.15 1.61 1.12
CA ALA A 49 -12.70 1.55 1.15
C ALA A 49 -12.19 0.09 1.15
N GLU A 50 -12.76 -0.77 1.99
CA GLU A 50 -12.45 -2.21 2.06
C GLU A 50 -12.71 -2.91 0.72
N LYS A 51 -13.86 -2.63 0.08
CA LYS A 51 -14.18 -3.17 -1.25
C LYS A 51 -13.19 -2.71 -2.31
N HIS A 52 -12.85 -1.42 -2.33
CA HIS A 52 -11.89 -0.86 -3.28
C HIS A 52 -10.50 -1.48 -3.08
N CYS A 53 -9.97 -1.45 -1.85
CA CYS A 53 -8.65 -2.00 -1.53
C CYS A 53 -8.55 -3.50 -1.82
N SER A 54 -9.58 -4.29 -1.49
CA SER A 54 -9.60 -5.73 -1.79
C SER A 54 -9.62 -6.00 -3.30
N CYS A 55 -10.35 -5.20 -4.06
CA CYS A 55 -10.34 -5.29 -5.52
C CYS A 55 -8.96 -4.93 -6.09
N SER A 56 -8.31 -3.87 -5.57
CA SER A 56 -6.99 -3.46 -5.99
C SER A 56 -5.95 -4.56 -5.79
N VAL A 57 -5.99 -5.26 -4.65
CA VAL A 57 -5.14 -6.43 -4.38
C VAL A 57 -5.36 -7.51 -5.43
N ASN A 58 -6.62 -7.89 -5.67
CA ASN A 58 -6.93 -8.94 -6.64
C ASN A 58 -6.46 -8.60 -8.07
N VAL A 59 -6.55 -7.34 -8.47
CA VAL A 59 -6.08 -6.87 -9.78
C VAL A 59 -4.56 -6.92 -9.84
N ILE A 60 -3.88 -6.47 -8.80
CA ILE A 60 -2.42 -6.47 -8.72
C ILE A 60 -1.90 -7.91 -8.78
N GLU A 61 -2.40 -8.80 -7.93
CA GLU A 61 -1.98 -10.22 -7.89
C GLU A 61 -2.23 -10.98 -9.20
N LYS A 62 -3.23 -10.56 -9.99
CA LYS A 62 -3.55 -11.20 -11.29
C LYS A 62 -2.78 -10.64 -12.49
N ASN A 63 -2.36 -9.38 -12.44
CA ASN A 63 -1.83 -8.67 -13.62
C ASN A 63 -0.36 -8.24 -13.47
N PHE A 64 0.23 -8.46 -12.29
CA PHE A 64 1.60 -8.09 -11.98
C PHE A 64 2.37 -9.35 -11.60
N SER A 65 3.62 -9.41 -12.08
CA SER A 65 4.58 -10.42 -11.69
C SER A 65 5.07 -10.16 -10.26
N ASP A 66 5.60 -11.17 -9.60
CA ASP A 66 6.17 -11.03 -8.25
C ASP A 66 7.20 -9.91 -8.11
N ALA A 67 8.05 -9.75 -9.13
CA ALA A 67 9.04 -8.68 -9.19
C ALA A 67 8.37 -7.29 -9.27
N GLU A 68 7.29 -7.17 -10.06
CA GLU A 68 6.55 -5.91 -10.21
C GLU A 68 5.77 -5.58 -8.93
N ILE A 69 5.18 -6.58 -8.26
CA ILE A 69 4.52 -6.41 -6.96
C ILE A 69 5.55 -6.00 -5.91
N LYS A 70 6.74 -6.60 -5.90
CA LYS A 70 7.82 -6.21 -4.98
C LYS A 70 8.24 -4.76 -5.21
N GLU A 71 8.39 -4.34 -6.46
CA GLU A 71 8.75 -2.96 -6.82
C GLU A 71 7.65 -1.97 -6.40
N LEU A 72 6.37 -2.30 -6.63
CA LEU A 72 5.23 -1.49 -6.15
C LEU A 72 5.21 -1.30 -4.63
N ASN A 73 5.84 -2.21 -3.88
CA ASN A 73 5.97 -2.16 -2.42
C ASN A 73 7.34 -1.65 -1.94
N SER A 74 8.18 -1.14 -2.83
CA SER A 74 9.50 -0.62 -2.49
C SER A 74 9.41 0.69 -1.68
N ASN A 75 10.26 0.83 -0.65
CA ASN A 75 10.38 2.06 0.13
C ASN A 75 11.40 3.05 -0.47
N ASP A 76 12.22 2.58 -1.41
CA ASP A 76 13.27 3.37 -2.10
C ASP A 76 12.74 4.14 -3.32
N GLY A 77 11.42 4.17 -3.48
CA GLY A 77 10.75 4.71 -4.65
C GLY A 77 10.29 3.61 -5.60
N VAL A 78 9.19 3.88 -6.27
CA VAL A 78 8.52 2.95 -7.19
C VAL A 78 8.59 3.54 -8.59
N ASP A 79 8.83 2.69 -9.60
CA ASP A 79 8.80 3.13 -11.00
C ASP A 79 7.41 3.70 -11.35
N GLN A 80 7.39 4.90 -11.93
CA GLN A 80 6.13 5.59 -12.24
C GLN A 80 5.29 4.82 -13.27
N LYS A 81 5.89 4.06 -14.19
CA LYS A 81 5.14 3.25 -15.15
C LYS A 81 4.42 2.10 -14.45
N LEU A 82 5.00 1.55 -13.39
CA LEU A 82 4.35 0.54 -12.55
C LEU A 82 3.17 1.12 -11.79
N ILE A 83 3.33 2.33 -11.24
CA ILE A 83 2.23 3.07 -10.60
C ILE A 83 1.11 3.34 -11.62
N ASP A 84 1.44 3.91 -12.78
CA ASP A 84 0.45 4.22 -13.83
C ASP A 84 -0.30 2.96 -14.28
N LYS A 85 0.42 1.85 -14.51
CA LYS A 85 -0.18 0.56 -14.86
C LYS A 85 -1.14 0.09 -13.76
N ALA A 86 -0.71 0.16 -12.49
CA ALA A 86 -1.53 -0.26 -11.36
C ALA A 86 -2.79 0.60 -11.25
N THR A 87 -2.66 1.92 -11.28
CA THR A 87 -3.77 2.86 -11.23
C THR A 87 -4.75 2.65 -12.40
N GLN A 88 -4.26 2.45 -13.62
CA GLN A 88 -5.12 2.20 -14.78
C GLN A 88 -5.91 0.90 -14.64
N LEU A 89 -5.25 -0.21 -14.27
CA LEU A 89 -5.90 -1.50 -14.13
C LEU A 89 -6.90 -1.50 -12.97
N VAL A 90 -6.51 -0.93 -11.83
CA VAL A 90 -7.38 -0.79 -10.65
C VAL A 90 -8.56 0.12 -10.97
N THR A 91 -8.38 1.27 -11.61
CA THR A 91 -9.50 2.16 -11.95
C THR A 91 -10.48 1.50 -12.93
N LYS A 92 -9.95 0.72 -13.88
CA LYS A 92 -10.76 0.01 -14.86
C LYS A 92 -11.56 -1.14 -14.23
N ALA A 93 -10.96 -1.90 -13.32
CA ALA A 93 -11.56 -3.09 -12.73
C ALA A 93 -12.33 -2.80 -11.42
N CYS A 94 -11.87 -1.82 -10.65
CA CYS A 94 -12.33 -1.48 -9.31
C CYS A 94 -12.97 -0.09 -9.34
N LYS A 95 -14.22 -0.02 -9.82
CA LYS A 95 -14.97 1.24 -9.80
C LYS A 95 -15.03 1.80 -8.37
N PRO A 96 -14.75 3.10 -8.16
CA PRO A 96 -14.96 3.73 -6.86
C PRO A 96 -16.45 3.62 -6.52
N GLN A 97 -16.78 2.81 -5.52
CA GLN A 97 -18.14 2.69 -5.04
C GLN A 97 -18.39 3.91 -4.15
N LYS A 98 -19.21 4.85 -4.62
CA LYS A 98 -19.63 6.00 -3.79
C LYS A 98 -20.66 5.53 -2.77
#